data_AF-A0A2V6Y4T0-F1
#
_entry.id   AF-A0A2V6Y4T0-F1
#
_cell.length_a   1.000
_cell.length_b   1.000
_cell.length_c   1.000
_cell.angle_alpha   90.00
_cell.angle_beta   90.00
_cell.angle_gamma   90.00
#
_symmetry.space_group_name_H-M   'P 1'
#
loop_
_entity.id
_entity.type
_entity.pdbx_description
1 polymer ?
#
loop_
_entity_poly.entity_id
_entity_poly.type
_entity_poly.pdbx_seq_one_letter_code
_entity_poly.pdbx_strand_id
1 'polypeptide(L)'
;MRNGGVSAAPRDFTLGRRLAAETAGSAFLLAAVVGSGIMGERLAGGNAAVALLANTLATGAALVALILTFGPISGAHFNPVVTLADASQGGLAWRDVSGYVAAQTAGAFAGVAAANLMFGLPVFFASHHARHGAAQLLSEFVATFGLLAVIWGCASLRPAAVPLAVAAYITAAYWFTASTSFANPAVTLARSASDTFAGIRPADVPGFVMAQLVGGVAATLMFRWLVPVPGRRGDGGGDARAANAAGGITSRLATAADAPFITAIYNDGIADRVATFETVPRTAEQIAALLVEKGDRYPTVVVERDGRVVGWAGAGPYRDRAAYAGVVEHSVYVARAARDSGAGRAALDALCRVYAERGFWKIVSRIFPENAASLAVHERCGFRVVGVYRRHGKLDGAWRDCVIVERLLDRG
;
A
#
# COMPACT_ATOMS: atom_id res chain seq x y z
N MET A 1 -17.37 -25.04 -9.81
CA MET A 1 -16.13 -24.55 -9.18
C MET A 1 -16.21 -23.03 -9.12
N ARG A 2 -16.33 -22.47 -7.91
CA ARG A 2 -16.54 -21.02 -7.70
C ARG A 2 -15.22 -20.27 -7.92
N ASN A 3 -15.09 -19.58 -9.05
CA ASN A 3 -14.08 -18.53 -9.24
C ASN A 3 -14.54 -17.27 -8.52
N GLY A 4 -14.21 -17.16 -7.23
CA GLY A 4 -14.47 -16.00 -6.39
C GLY A 4 -13.16 -15.47 -5.79
N GLY A 5 -12.31 -14.89 -6.64
CA GLY A 5 -11.04 -14.30 -6.23
C GLY A 5 -11.08 -12.78 -6.23
N VAL A 6 -12.02 -12.18 -5.51
CA VAL A 6 -11.82 -10.81 -5.01
C VAL A 6 -11.00 -10.98 -3.74
N SER A 7 -9.69 -10.70 -3.79
CA SER A 7 -8.88 -10.65 -2.57
C SER A 7 -9.45 -9.51 -1.72
N ALA A 8 -10.22 -9.86 -0.69
CA ALA A 8 -10.68 -8.92 0.31
C ALA A 8 -9.46 -8.19 0.91
N ALA A 9 -9.56 -6.88 1.07
CA ALA A 9 -8.53 -6.12 1.78
C ALA A 9 -8.66 -6.43 3.29
N PRO A 10 -7.58 -6.31 4.09
CA PRO A 10 -7.64 -6.59 5.52
C PRO A 10 -8.78 -5.84 6.26
N ARG A 11 -9.17 -4.65 5.77
CA ARG A 11 -10.27 -3.83 6.31
C ARG A 11 -11.66 -4.46 6.15
N ASP A 12 -11.81 -5.42 5.25
CA ASP A 12 -13.06 -6.15 5.01
C ASP A 12 -13.30 -7.23 6.07
N PHE A 13 -12.30 -7.52 6.90
CA PHE A 13 -12.39 -8.46 8.02
C PHE A 13 -12.64 -7.75 9.35
N THR A 14 -13.48 -8.35 10.19
CA THR A 14 -13.71 -7.85 11.55
C THR A 14 -12.42 -7.83 12.36
N LEU A 15 -12.30 -6.91 13.33
CA LEU A 15 -11.14 -6.85 14.23
C LEU A 15 -10.84 -8.20 14.86
N GLY A 16 -11.85 -8.93 15.35
CA GLY A 16 -11.66 -10.26 15.94
C GLY A 16 -10.99 -11.27 14.99
N ARG A 17 -11.34 -11.27 13.70
CA ARG A 17 -10.70 -12.14 12.70
C ARG A 17 -9.25 -11.74 12.43
N ARG A 18 -8.98 -10.44 12.35
CA ARG A 18 -7.62 -9.91 12.18
C ARG A 18 -6.72 -10.28 13.36
N LEU A 19 -7.22 -10.10 14.59
CA LEU A 19 -6.50 -10.47 15.80
C LEU A 19 -6.25 -11.98 15.89
N ALA A 20 -7.24 -12.81 15.53
CA ALA A 20 -7.05 -14.26 15.48
C ALA A 20 -5.96 -14.67 14.47
N ALA A 21 -5.91 -14.02 13.30
CA ALA A 21 -4.88 -14.26 12.30
C ALA A 21 -3.49 -13.83 12.79
N GLU A 22 -3.36 -12.67 13.46
CA GLU A 22 -2.10 -12.22 14.07
C GLU A 22 -1.61 -13.16 15.18
N THR A 23 -2.52 -13.64 16.04
CA THR A 23 -2.21 -14.64 17.08
C THR A 23 -1.73 -15.95 16.45
N ALA A 24 -2.48 -16.50 15.49
CA ALA A 24 -2.15 -17.77 14.86
C ALA A 24 -0.83 -17.68 14.07
N GLY A 25 -0.66 -16.63 13.27
CA GLY A 25 0.56 -16.45 12.49
C GLY A 25 1.80 -16.22 13.37
N SER A 26 1.69 -15.45 14.44
CA SER A 26 2.80 -15.29 15.41
C SER A 26 3.11 -16.60 16.14
N ALA A 27 2.09 -17.40 16.48
CA ALA A 27 2.28 -18.71 17.10
C ALA A 27 3.02 -19.68 16.18
N PHE A 28 2.59 -19.82 14.91
CA PHE A 28 3.30 -20.68 13.96
C PHE A 28 4.69 -20.16 13.63
N LEU A 29 4.90 -18.84 13.58
CA LEU A 29 6.22 -18.26 13.41
C LEU A 29 7.16 -18.67 14.55
N LEU A 30 6.74 -18.50 15.81
CA LEU A 30 7.58 -18.87 16.95
C LEU A 30 7.75 -20.38 17.10
N ALA A 31 6.73 -21.17 16.76
CA ALA A 31 6.86 -22.63 16.73
C ALA A 31 7.91 -23.06 15.70
N ALA A 32 7.95 -22.43 14.52
CA ALA A 32 8.97 -22.68 13.51
C ALA A 32 10.37 -22.23 13.97
N VAL A 33 10.52 -21.02 14.50
CA VAL A 33 11.81 -20.46 14.96
C VAL A 33 12.40 -21.30 16.10
N VAL A 34 11.63 -21.55 17.16
CA VAL A 34 12.13 -22.29 18.32
C VAL A 34 12.26 -23.79 18.02
N GLY A 35 11.24 -24.38 17.37
CA GLY A 35 11.24 -25.80 17.05
C GLY A 35 12.35 -26.19 16.08
N SER A 36 12.60 -25.40 15.04
CA SER A 36 13.72 -25.66 14.12
C SER A 36 15.09 -25.38 14.75
N GLY A 37 15.17 -24.45 15.72
CA GLY A 37 16.37 -24.26 16.54
C GLY A 37 16.69 -25.50 17.38
N ILE A 38 15.71 -26.04 18.11
CA ILE A 38 15.87 -27.27 18.92
C ILE A 38 16.26 -28.45 18.02
N MET A 39 15.53 -28.65 16.92
CA MET A 39 15.81 -29.75 15.99
C MET A 39 17.19 -29.60 15.35
N GLY A 40 17.53 -28.39 14.89
CA GLY A 40 18.82 -28.09 14.28
C GLY A 40 19.98 -28.37 15.22
N GLU A 41 19.89 -27.94 16.47
CA GLU A 41 20.91 -28.21 17.49
C GLU A 41 21.08 -29.70 17.77
N ARG A 42 19.98 -30.45 17.92
CA ARG A 42 20.01 -31.91 18.16
C ARG A 42 20.62 -32.69 16.98
N LEU A 43 20.35 -32.28 15.75
CA LEU A 43 20.80 -32.99 14.54
C LEU A 43 22.20 -32.58 14.09
N ALA A 44 22.65 -31.36 14.41
CA ALA A 44 23.91 -30.83 13.89
C ALA A 44 25.16 -31.41 14.55
N GLY A 45 25.04 -32.26 15.57
CA GLY A 45 26.18 -32.93 16.21
C GLY A 45 27.21 -31.95 16.78
N GLY A 46 26.77 -30.81 17.32
CA GLY A 46 27.62 -29.74 17.84
C GLY A 46 28.06 -28.69 16.80
N ASN A 47 27.71 -28.84 15.52
CA ASN A 47 28.01 -27.84 14.49
C ASN A 47 27.00 -26.68 14.49
N ALA A 48 27.35 -25.59 15.17
CA ALA A 48 26.50 -24.40 15.27
C ALA A 48 26.13 -23.78 13.91
N ALA A 49 26.99 -23.88 12.89
CA ALA A 49 26.70 -23.32 11.56
C ALA A 49 25.58 -24.12 10.85
N VAL A 50 25.57 -25.45 11.00
CA VAL A 50 24.52 -26.30 10.43
C VAL A 50 23.19 -26.07 11.17
N ALA A 51 23.23 -25.98 12.50
CA ALA A 51 22.04 -25.66 13.30
C ALA A 51 21.45 -24.30 12.93
N LEU A 52 22.31 -23.27 12.77
CA LEU A 52 21.89 -21.94 12.33
C LEU A 52 21.30 -21.98 10.92
N LEU A 53 21.91 -22.70 9.98
CA LEU A 53 21.41 -22.83 8.60
C LEU A 53 20.02 -23.47 8.56
N ALA A 54 19.82 -24.58 9.28
CA ALA A 54 18.53 -25.26 9.34
C ALA A 54 17.44 -24.35 9.93
N ASN A 55 17.74 -23.66 11.04
CA ASN A 55 16.83 -22.71 11.66
C ASN A 55 16.49 -21.53 10.73
N THR A 56 17.49 -20.99 10.03
CA THR A 56 17.33 -19.89 9.07
C THR A 56 16.37 -20.27 7.94
N LEU A 57 16.59 -21.43 7.29
CA LEU A 57 15.78 -21.88 6.17
C LEU A 57 14.33 -22.16 6.59
N ALA A 58 14.14 -22.81 7.74
CA ALA A 58 12.82 -23.08 8.29
C ALA A 58 12.06 -21.78 8.62
N THR A 59 12.74 -20.81 9.24
CA THR A 59 12.16 -19.50 9.57
C THR A 59 11.75 -18.74 8.31
N GLY A 60 12.64 -18.67 7.31
CA GLY A 60 12.36 -18.00 6.04
C GLY A 60 11.19 -18.63 5.30
N ALA A 61 11.17 -19.96 5.18
CA ALA A 61 10.07 -20.69 4.54
C ALA A 61 8.73 -20.49 5.27
N ALA A 62 8.74 -20.53 6.61
CA ALA A 62 7.55 -20.28 7.42
C ALA A 62 7.03 -18.86 7.20
N LEU A 63 7.90 -17.84 7.18
CA LEU A 63 7.49 -16.45 6.92
C LEU A 63 6.78 -16.31 5.57
N VAL A 64 7.30 -16.90 4.49
CA VAL A 64 6.61 -16.87 3.18
C VAL A 64 5.20 -17.44 3.29
N ALA A 65 5.07 -18.65 3.85
CA ALA A 65 3.80 -19.34 3.95
C ALA A 65 2.79 -18.57 4.82
N LEU A 66 3.24 -18.04 5.97
CA LEU A 66 2.39 -17.34 6.92
C LEU A 66 1.95 -15.97 6.38
N ILE A 67 2.85 -15.20 5.78
CA ILE A 67 2.50 -13.90 5.18
C ILE A 67 1.52 -14.10 4.02
N LEU A 68 1.73 -15.10 3.15
CA LEU A 68 0.79 -15.38 2.06
C LEU A 68 -0.59 -15.81 2.57
N THR A 69 -0.63 -16.57 3.66
CA THR A 69 -1.86 -17.14 4.22
C THR A 69 -2.69 -16.08 4.95
N PHE A 70 -2.06 -15.28 5.81
CA PHE A 70 -2.75 -14.35 6.71
C PHE A 70 -2.69 -12.90 6.24
N GLY A 71 -1.82 -12.56 5.28
CA GLY A 71 -1.66 -11.22 4.71
C GLY A 71 -2.98 -10.60 4.23
N PRO A 72 -3.81 -11.33 3.45
CA PRO A 72 -5.12 -10.83 3.03
C PRO A 72 -6.10 -10.57 4.19
N ILE A 73 -5.90 -11.20 5.35
CA ILE A 73 -6.81 -11.11 6.50
C ILE A 73 -6.40 -9.96 7.42
N SER A 74 -5.17 -9.97 7.95
CA SER A 74 -4.72 -9.02 8.98
C SER A 74 -3.65 -8.04 8.52
N GLY A 75 -3.08 -8.23 7.33
CA GLY A 75 -1.83 -7.61 6.91
C GLY A 75 -0.58 -8.43 7.29
N ALA A 76 -0.74 -9.52 8.05
CA ALA A 76 0.33 -10.41 8.49
C ALA A 76 1.54 -9.66 9.09
N HIS A 77 1.27 -8.78 10.06
CA HIS A 77 2.33 -7.98 10.68
C HIS A 77 3.27 -8.87 11.50
N PHE A 78 2.68 -9.72 12.36
CA PHE A 78 3.36 -10.65 13.26
C PHE A 78 4.47 -10.02 14.12
N ASN A 79 4.49 -8.70 14.22
CA ASN A 79 5.60 -7.93 14.74
C ASN A 79 5.09 -6.56 15.23
N PRO A 80 5.26 -6.25 16.52
CA PRO A 80 4.85 -4.96 17.08
C PRO A 80 5.46 -3.74 16.36
N VAL A 81 6.70 -3.82 15.89
CA VAL A 81 7.35 -2.71 15.17
C VAL A 81 6.70 -2.49 13.81
N VAL A 82 6.41 -3.57 13.07
CA VAL A 82 5.70 -3.50 11.80
C VAL A 82 4.30 -2.91 12.00
N THR A 83 3.58 -3.35 13.04
CA THR A 83 2.27 -2.79 13.41
C THR A 83 2.32 -1.29 13.67
N LEU A 84 3.28 -0.82 14.48
CA LEU A 84 3.44 0.60 14.79
C LEU A 84 3.78 1.41 13.53
N ALA A 85 4.67 0.87 12.69
CA ALA A 85 5.15 1.55 11.52
C ALA A 85 4.07 1.64 10.42
N ASP A 86 3.25 0.60 10.25
CA ASP A 86 2.07 0.61 9.38
C ASP A 86 1.00 1.60 9.87
N ALA A 87 0.71 1.61 11.18
CA ALA A 87 -0.22 2.57 11.78
C ALA A 87 0.23 4.03 11.61
N SER A 88 1.54 4.30 11.75
CA SER A 88 2.13 5.63 11.56
C SER A 88 1.98 6.18 10.13
N GLN A 89 1.76 5.28 9.17
CA GLN A 89 1.56 5.60 7.75
C GLN A 89 0.09 5.50 7.33
N GLY A 90 -0.79 5.10 8.24
CA GLY A 90 -2.23 5.05 8.02
C GLY A 90 -2.75 3.75 7.39
N GLY A 91 -1.98 2.66 7.42
CA GLY A 91 -2.46 1.33 7.05
C GLY A 91 -3.47 0.81 8.08
N LEU A 92 -3.01 0.58 9.31
CA LEU A 92 -3.81 0.20 10.48
C LEU A 92 -4.28 1.43 11.28
N ALA A 93 -5.49 1.36 11.83
CA ALA A 93 -5.99 2.39 12.74
C ALA A 93 -5.27 2.32 14.10
N TRP A 94 -4.85 3.47 14.65
CA TRP A 94 -4.16 3.53 15.95
C TRP A 94 -4.91 2.83 17.10
N ARG A 95 -6.24 2.87 17.09
CA ARG A 95 -7.09 2.16 18.07
C ARG A 95 -6.95 0.63 18.04
N ASP A 96 -6.54 0.06 16.91
CA ASP A 96 -6.40 -1.39 16.73
C ASP A 96 -4.99 -1.88 17.11
N VAL A 97 -4.01 -0.97 17.25
CA VAL A 97 -2.59 -1.29 17.46
C VAL A 97 -2.36 -2.10 18.73
N SER A 98 -2.95 -1.70 19.85
CA SER A 98 -2.79 -2.42 21.12
C SER A 98 -3.32 -3.86 21.04
N GLY A 99 -4.44 -4.05 20.34
CA GLY A 99 -5.00 -5.37 20.06
C GLY A 99 -4.03 -6.24 19.25
N TYR A 100 -3.44 -5.68 18.19
CA TYR A 100 -2.44 -6.39 17.38
C TYR A 100 -1.21 -6.78 18.20
N VAL A 101 -0.63 -5.84 18.96
CA VAL A 101 0.56 -6.11 19.80
C VAL A 101 0.28 -7.19 20.84
N ALA A 102 -0.89 -7.15 21.48
CA ALA A 102 -1.31 -8.17 22.44
C ALA A 102 -1.49 -9.55 21.78
N ALA A 103 -2.17 -9.60 20.62
CA ALA A 103 -2.37 -10.82 19.85
C ALA A 103 -1.05 -11.45 19.40
N GLN A 104 -0.13 -10.64 18.88
CA GLN A 104 1.20 -11.08 18.44
C GLN A 104 2.03 -11.63 19.60
N THR A 105 2.01 -10.95 20.74
CA THR A 105 2.75 -11.38 21.94
C THR A 105 2.16 -12.68 22.49
N ALA A 106 0.83 -12.77 22.66
CA ALA A 106 0.17 -13.98 23.11
C ALA A 106 0.42 -15.16 22.16
N GLY A 107 0.32 -14.92 20.85
CA GLY A 107 0.66 -15.88 19.81
C GLY A 107 2.10 -16.35 19.91
N ALA A 108 3.05 -15.43 20.04
CA ALA A 108 4.47 -15.76 20.17
C ALA A 108 4.74 -16.69 21.37
N PHE A 109 4.20 -16.39 22.55
CA PHE A 109 4.31 -17.29 23.72
C PHE A 109 3.63 -18.65 23.49
N ALA A 110 2.46 -18.68 22.86
CA ALA A 110 1.80 -19.94 22.51
C ALA A 110 2.64 -20.80 21.53
N GLY A 111 3.31 -20.15 20.57
CA GLY A 111 4.25 -20.81 19.65
C GLY A 111 5.46 -21.41 20.35
N VAL A 112 6.06 -20.68 21.29
CA VAL A 112 7.17 -21.18 22.13
C VAL A 112 6.72 -22.36 22.99
N ALA A 113 5.55 -22.25 23.63
CA ALA A 113 4.97 -23.35 24.40
C ALA A 113 4.77 -24.60 23.54
N ALA A 114 4.20 -24.44 22.33
CA ALA A 114 4.01 -25.54 21.39
C ALA A 114 5.34 -26.18 20.97
N ALA A 115 6.35 -25.37 20.63
CA ALA A 115 7.69 -25.88 20.31
C ALA A 115 8.29 -26.67 21.47
N ASN A 116 8.33 -26.11 22.67
CA ASN A 116 8.88 -26.78 23.85
C ASN A 116 8.17 -28.12 24.10
N LEU A 117 6.83 -28.14 24.06
CA LEU A 117 6.03 -29.36 24.25
C LEU A 117 6.30 -30.42 23.18
N MET A 118 6.40 -30.03 21.90
CA MET A 118 6.73 -30.97 20.80
C MET A 118 8.08 -31.67 21.00
N PHE A 119 9.00 -31.06 21.74
CA PHE A 119 10.34 -31.59 22.00
C PHE A 119 10.56 -32.09 23.44
N GLY A 120 9.48 -32.19 24.24
CA GLY A 120 9.51 -32.73 25.60
C GLY A 120 10.17 -31.80 26.64
N LEU A 121 10.18 -30.49 26.40
CA LEU A 121 10.74 -29.48 27.29
C LEU A 121 9.64 -28.86 28.19
N PRO A 122 10.00 -28.21 29.32
CA PRO A 122 9.05 -27.44 30.10
C PRO A 122 8.39 -26.34 29.26
N VAL A 123 7.12 -26.05 29.53
CA VAL A 123 6.32 -25.08 28.73
C VAL A 123 7.03 -23.73 28.64
N PHE A 124 7.46 -23.18 29.78
CA PHE A 124 8.26 -21.96 29.86
C PHE A 124 9.36 -22.08 30.91
N PHE A 125 10.52 -21.51 30.62
CA PHE A 125 11.65 -21.40 31.54
C PHE A 125 12.57 -20.28 31.07
N ALA A 126 13.17 -19.54 32.01
CA ALA A 126 14.01 -18.39 31.66
C ALA A 126 15.26 -18.83 30.92
N SER A 127 15.57 -18.13 29.82
CA SER A 127 16.81 -18.38 29.09
C SER A 127 18.03 -17.77 29.77
N HIS A 128 19.17 -18.46 29.66
CA HIS A 128 20.48 -18.02 30.12
C HIS A 128 21.37 -17.55 28.95
N HIS A 129 20.91 -17.66 27.70
CA HIS A 129 21.65 -17.21 26.52
C HIS A 129 21.89 -15.71 26.53
N ALA A 130 23.09 -15.31 26.95
CA ALA A 130 23.48 -13.91 27.03
C ALA A 130 23.65 -13.30 25.63
N ARG A 131 22.94 -12.21 25.36
CA ARG A 131 23.02 -11.43 24.12
C ARG A 131 23.13 -9.96 24.47
N HIS A 132 24.29 -9.55 24.95
CA HIS A 132 24.54 -8.20 25.45
C HIS A 132 25.66 -7.50 24.68
N GLY A 133 25.77 -6.18 24.85
CA GLY A 133 26.81 -5.36 24.25
C GLY A 133 26.39 -4.61 22.99
N ALA A 134 27.17 -3.60 22.63
CA ALA A 134 26.84 -2.65 21.55
C ALA A 134 26.66 -3.32 20.18
N ALA A 135 27.44 -4.35 19.87
CA ALA A 135 27.33 -5.08 18.60
C ALA A 135 25.97 -5.80 18.44
N GLN A 136 25.44 -6.34 19.53
CA GLN A 136 24.12 -7.00 19.54
C GLN A 136 23.00 -5.96 19.34
N LEU A 137 23.07 -4.82 20.03
CA LEU A 137 22.11 -3.73 19.89
C LEU A 137 22.12 -3.13 18.48
N LEU A 138 23.32 -2.87 17.93
CA LEU A 138 23.46 -2.39 16.56
C LEU A 138 22.92 -3.40 15.55
N SER A 139 23.15 -4.70 15.78
CA SER A 139 22.63 -5.77 14.93
C SER A 139 21.10 -5.76 14.88
N GLU A 140 20.41 -5.59 16.01
CA GLU A 140 18.96 -5.49 16.05
C GLU A 140 18.40 -4.21 15.42
N PHE A 141 19.11 -3.09 15.59
CA PHE A 141 18.80 -1.85 14.87
C PHE A 141 18.87 -2.08 13.35
N VAL A 142 19.98 -2.62 12.85
CA VAL A 142 20.21 -2.85 11.41
C VAL A 142 19.20 -3.85 10.85
N ALA A 143 18.97 -4.96 11.57
CA ALA A 143 18.00 -5.98 11.19
C ALA A 143 16.58 -5.40 11.07
N THR A 144 16.14 -4.64 12.08
CA THR A 144 14.79 -4.07 12.06
C THR A 144 14.66 -2.97 11.03
N PHE A 145 15.69 -2.14 10.88
CA PHE A 145 15.73 -1.11 9.87
C PHE A 145 15.58 -1.69 8.46
N GLY A 146 16.38 -2.71 8.12
CA GLY A 146 16.33 -3.31 6.79
C GLY A 146 15.06 -4.11 6.55
N LEU A 147 14.47 -4.74 7.58
CA LEU A 147 13.17 -5.40 7.47
C LEU A 147 12.09 -4.39 7.01
N LEU A 148 11.99 -3.26 7.72
CA LEU A 148 11.00 -2.22 7.41
C LEU A 148 11.29 -1.55 6.06
N ALA A 149 12.58 -1.33 5.74
CA ALA A 149 13.03 -0.87 4.44
C ALA A 149 12.56 -1.77 3.29
N VAL A 150 12.71 -3.09 3.44
CA VAL A 150 12.27 -4.09 2.45
C VAL A 150 10.76 -4.09 2.33
N ILE A 151 10.03 -4.05 3.46
CA ILE A 151 8.57 -3.99 3.46
C ILE A 151 8.10 -2.82 2.61
N TRP A 152 8.57 -1.59 2.83
CA TRP A 152 8.06 -0.44 2.07
C TRP A 152 8.65 -0.28 0.68
N GLY A 153 9.93 -0.58 0.50
CA GLY A 153 10.56 -0.56 -0.82
C GLY A 153 9.89 -1.54 -1.77
N CYS A 154 9.49 -2.72 -1.29
CA CYS A 154 8.75 -3.69 -2.08
C CYS A 154 7.25 -3.37 -2.14
N ALA A 155 6.61 -2.96 -1.04
CA ALA A 155 5.17 -2.69 -1.03
C ALA A 155 4.77 -1.53 -1.96
N SER A 156 5.63 -0.53 -2.13
CA SER A 156 5.36 0.60 -3.02
C SER A 156 5.48 0.26 -4.51
N LEU A 157 6.36 -0.67 -4.89
CA LEU A 157 6.67 -0.98 -6.29
C LEU A 157 6.12 -2.32 -6.78
N ARG A 158 6.11 -3.34 -5.91
CA ARG A 158 5.71 -4.73 -6.20
C ARG A 158 5.07 -5.40 -4.97
N PRO A 159 3.83 -5.05 -4.59
CA PRO A 159 3.16 -5.60 -3.40
C PRO A 159 3.16 -7.13 -3.33
N ALA A 160 2.99 -7.81 -4.47
CA ALA A 160 2.98 -9.27 -4.55
C ALA A 160 4.31 -9.94 -4.16
N ALA A 161 5.43 -9.19 -4.20
CA ALA A 161 6.75 -9.71 -3.85
C ALA A 161 7.10 -9.54 -2.36
N VAL A 162 6.31 -8.79 -1.59
CA VAL A 162 6.58 -8.50 -0.17
C VAL A 162 6.82 -9.76 0.67
N PRO A 163 6.02 -10.85 0.56
CA PRO A 163 6.24 -12.06 1.37
C PRO A 163 7.62 -12.69 1.13
N LEU A 164 8.01 -12.81 -0.14
CA LEU A 164 9.32 -13.34 -0.54
C LEU A 164 10.47 -12.42 -0.13
N ALA A 165 10.30 -11.11 -0.30
CA ALA A 165 11.34 -10.14 0.03
C ALA A 165 11.60 -10.08 1.55
N VAL A 166 10.54 -10.06 2.36
CA VAL A 166 10.64 -10.12 3.84
C VAL A 166 11.35 -11.39 4.28
N ALA A 167 10.92 -12.55 3.77
CA ALA A 167 11.55 -13.83 4.12
C ALA A 167 13.01 -13.91 3.69
N ALA A 168 13.35 -13.44 2.48
CA ALA A 168 14.71 -13.41 1.98
C ALA A 168 15.60 -12.49 2.82
N TYR A 169 15.08 -11.33 3.24
CA TYR A 169 15.81 -10.42 4.10
C TYR A 169 16.07 -11.02 5.49
N ILE A 170 15.05 -11.61 6.14
CA ILE A 170 15.24 -12.28 7.44
C ILE A 170 16.22 -13.46 7.31
N THR A 171 16.12 -14.25 6.25
CA THR A 171 17.07 -15.33 5.93
C THR A 171 18.50 -14.81 5.85
N ALA A 172 18.73 -13.69 5.15
CA ALA A 172 20.04 -13.07 5.08
C ALA A 172 20.49 -12.48 6.43
N ALA A 173 19.57 -11.84 7.16
CA ALA A 173 19.85 -11.15 8.42
C ALA A 173 20.28 -12.10 9.54
N TYR A 174 19.86 -13.36 9.52
CA TYR A 174 20.40 -14.40 10.41
C TYR A 174 21.92 -14.53 10.28
N TRP A 175 22.48 -14.29 9.09
CA TRP A 175 23.89 -14.49 8.79
C TRP A 175 24.73 -13.21 8.84
N PHE A 176 24.19 -12.06 8.41
CA PHE A 176 24.96 -10.82 8.40
C PHE A 176 24.87 -10.01 9.71
N THR A 177 24.00 -10.40 10.65
CA THR A 177 23.87 -9.71 11.95
C THR A 177 24.38 -10.59 13.09
N ALA A 178 25.10 -9.99 14.05
CA ALA A 178 25.66 -10.72 15.19
C ALA A 178 24.59 -11.21 16.18
N SER A 179 23.38 -10.67 16.09
CA SER A 179 22.24 -11.04 16.91
C SER A 179 21.37 -12.14 16.32
N THR A 180 21.66 -12.63 15.11
CA THR A 180 20.78 -13.54 14.36
C THR A 180 19.39 -12.96 14.10
N SER A 181 19.27 -11.63 13.99
CA SER A 181 18.09 -10.88 13.56
C SER A 181 16.77 -11.26 14.24
N PHE A 182 16.56 -10.84 15.49
CA PHE A 182 15.25 -11.02 16.13
C PHE A 182 14.22 -10.08 15.49
N ALA A 183 14.60 -8.81 15.31
CA ALA A 183 13.88 -7.76 14.57
C ALA A 183 12.40 -7.59 14.96
N ASN A 184 11.99 -8.06 16.13
CA ASN A 184 10.59 -8.23 16.52
C ASN A 184 10.44 -8.32 18.06
N PRO A 185 9.77 -7.35 18.70
CA PRO A 185 9.60 -7.35 20.16
C PRO A 185 8.83 -8.55 20.71
N ALA A 186 7.79 -9.02 20.02
CA ALA A 186 6.99 -10.17 20.47
C ALA A 186 7.81 -11.46 20.42
N VAL A 187 8.58 -11.66 19.34
CA VAL A 187 9.55 -12.77 19.20
C VAL A 187 10.61 -12.70 20.30
N THR A 188 11.16 -11.52 20.57
CA THR A 188 12.22 -11.31 21.57
C THR A 188 11.73 -11.64 22.98
N LEU A 189 10.53 -11.18 23.34
CA LEU A 189 9.92 -11.49 24.64
C LEU A 189 9.67 -13.00 24.79
N ALA A 190 9.01 -13.62 23.81
CA ALA A 190 8.65 -15.04 23.90
C ALA A 190 9.89 -15.95 23.94
N ARG A 191 10.95 -15.65 23.17
CA ARG A 191 12.21 -16.40 23.17
C ARG A 191 12.96 -16.33 24.51
N SER A 192 12.66 -15.36 25.37
CA SER A 192 13.24 -15.31 26.72
C SER A 192 12.67 -16.36 27.68
N ALA A 193 11.54 -16.98 27.30
CA ALA A 193 10.87 -18.04 28.05
C ALA A 193 11.19 -19.46 27.53
N SER A 194 12.27 -19.63 26.78
CA SER A 194 12.82 -20.93 26.37
C SER A 194 14.35 -20.86 26.28
N ASP A 195 15.04 -21.66 27.11
CA ASP A 195 16.51 -21.77 27.07
C ASP A 195 16.96 -22.82 26.04
N THR A 196 16.77 -22.48 24.77
CA THR A 196 17.15 -23.31 23.61
C THR A 196 18.11 -22.53 22.72
N PHE A 197 18.60 -23.11 21.62
CA PHE A 197 19.40 -22.39 20.61
C PHE A 197 18.86 -20.99 20.23
N ALA A 198 17.53 -20.81 20.24
CA ALA A 198 16.88 -19.55 19.96
C ALA A 198 16.79 -18.59 21.18
N GLY A 199 17.21 -18.96 22.37
CA GLY A 199 16.99 -18.19 23.60
C GLY A 199 17.65 -16.81 23.63
N ILE A 200 17.12 -15.97 24.51
CA ILE A 200 17.72 -14.71 24.95
C ILE A 200 17.46 -14.51 26.45
N ARG A 201 18.49 -14.16 27.20
CA ARG A 201 18.35 -13.87 28.63
C ARG A 201 17.35 -12.72 28.86
N PRO A 202 16.38 -12.86 29.79
CA PRO A 202 15.37 -11.82 30.05
C PRO A 202 15.93 -10.42 30.31
N ALA A 203 17.09 -10.33 30.96
CA ALA A 203 17.77 -9.06 31.24
C ALA A 203 18.22 -8.30 29.96
N ASP A 204 18.45 -9.01 28.85
CA ASP A 204 18.92 -8.43 27.59
C ASP A 204 17.75 -7.98 26.68
N VAL A 205 16.52 -8.46 26.97
CA VAL A 205 15.31 -8.19 26.18
C VAL A 205 15.01 -6.70 26.03
N PRO A 206 15.03 -5.85 27.08
CA PRO A 206 14.71 -4.44 26.95
C PRO A 206 15.62 -3.71 25.95
N GLY A 207 16.92 -4.05 25.95
CA GLY A 207 17.88 -3.47 25.01
C GLY A 207 17.55 -3.82 23.55
N PHE A 208 17.22 -5.08 23.30
CA PHE A 208 16.81 -5.56 21.98
C PHE A 208 15.54 -4.85 21.50
N VAL A 209 14.50 -4.80 22.33
CA VAL A 209 13.22 -4.14 22.00
C VAL A 209 13.44 -2.66 21.68
N MET A 210 14.26 -1.96 22.47
CA MET A 210 14.59 -0.56 22.20
C MET A 210 15.34 -0.38 20.88
N ALA A 211 16.34 -1.21 20.60
CA ALA A 211 17.08 -1.14 19.34
C ALA A 211 16.18 -1.40 18.12
N GLN A 212 15.25 -2.35 18.24
CA GLN A 212 14.26 -2.67 17.20
C GLN A 212 13.30 -1.50 16.96
N LEU A 213 12.77 -0.89 18.02
CA LEU A 213 11.91 0.29 17.91
C LEU A 213 12.63 1.46 17.25
N VAL A 214 13.88 1.75 17.66
CA VAL A 214 14.69 2.81 17.07
C VAL A 214 15.01 2.52 15.60
N GLY A 215 15.36 1.29 15.25
CA GLY A 215 15.59 0.85 13.88
C GLY A 215 14.34 0.98 13.01
N GLY A 216 13.19 0.56 13.53
CA GLY A 216 11.91 0.70 12.86
C GLY A 216 11.52 2.16 12.62
N VAL A 217 11.65 3.03 13.62
CA VAL A 217 11.41 4.48 13.49
C VAL A 217 12.34 5.10 12.46
N ALA A 218 13.65 4.81 12.52
CA ALA A 218 14.63 5.34 11.58
C ALA A 218 14.32 4.93 10.14
N ALA A 219 14.00 3.66 9.91
CA ALA A 219 13.57 3.19 8.60
C ALA A 219 12.28 3.90 8.16
N THR A 220 11.30 4.06 9.05
CA THR A 220 10.01 4.71 8.73
C THR A 220 10.23 6.13 8.24
N LEU A 221 11.03 6.90 8.97
CA LEU A 221 11.33 8.28 8.62
C LEU A 221 12.08 8.35 7.28
N MET A 222 13.08 7.49 7.09
CA MET A 222 13.87 7.47 5.86
C MET A 222 13.03 7.08 4.65
N PHE A 223 12.22 6.03 4.72
CA PHE A 223 11.41 5.58 3.59
C PHE A 223 10.23 6.51 3.31
N ARG A 224 9.70 7.20 4.32
CA ARG A 224 8.77 8.32 4.08
C ARG A 224 9.41 9.47 3.30
N TRP A 225 10.73 9.67 3.46
CA TRP A 225 11.47 10.68 2.70
C TRP A 225 11.87 10.19 1.31
N LEU A 226 12.37 8.94 1.19
CA LEU A 226 12.77 8.33 -0.08
C LEU A 226 11.59 8.05 -1.02
N VAL A 227 10.46 7.64 -0.44
CA VAL A 227 9.22 7.33 -1.15
C VAL A 227 8.10 8.15 -0.50
N PRO A 228 8.02 9.47 -0.79
CA PRO A 228 6.96 10.30 -0.25
C PRO A 228 5.62 9.77 -0.70
N VAL A 229 4.79 9.31 0.23
CA VAL A 229 3.36 9.06 -0.05
C VAL A 229 2.73 10.41 -0.41
N PRO A 230 2.29 10.63 -1.66
CA PRO A 230 1.65 11.88 -2.02
C PRO A 230 0.27 11.90 -1.34
N GLY A 231 0.14 12.54 -0.17
CA GLY A 231 -1.15 12.69 0.49
C GLY A 231 -1.21 12.79 2.02
N ARG A 232 -0.11 12.74 2.77
CA ARG A 232 -0.14 12.95 4.24
C ARG A 232 0.83 14.05 4.69
N ARG A 233 0.41 15.31 4.56
CA ARG A 233 0.69 16.30 5.61
C ARG A 233 -0.35 16.10 6.70
N GLY A 234 0.13 15.97 7.94
CA GLY A 234 -0.69 15.70 9.11
C GLY A 234 -1.73 16.78 9.38
N ASP A 235 -2.75 16.37 10.12
CA ASP A 235 -3.73 17.13 10.89
C ASP A 235 -3.37 18.60 11.09
N GLY A 236 -3.69 19.37 10.05
CA GLY A 236 -3.78 20.81 10.01
C GLY A 236 -5.06 21.12 9.25
N GLY A 237 -6.20 20.71 9.82
CA GLY A 237 -7.55 20.89 9.25
C GLY A 237 -8.01 22.33 9.07
N GLY A 238 -7.09 23.31 9.09
CA GLY A 238 -7.37 24.74 8.86
C GLY A 238 -6.78 25.30 7.57
N ASP A 239 -5.64 24.78 7.07
CA ASP A 239 -4.81 25.59 6.15
C ASP A 239 -4.95 25.25 4.65
N ALA A 240 -5.51 24.10 4.27
CA ALA A 240 -5.71 23.78 2.86
C ALA A 240 -6.92 24.49 2.23
N ARG A 241 -7.90 24.91 3.06
CA ARG A 241 -8.97 25.82 2.61
C ARG A 241 -8.45 27.26 2.44
N ALA A 242 -7.44 27.65 3.22
CA ALA A 242 -6.78 28.95 3.10
C ALA A 242 -5.78 29.02 1.93
N ALA A 243 -5.04 27.93 1.65
CA ALA A 243 -4.10 27.89 0.52
C ALA A 243 -4.81 27.85 -0.85
N ASN A 244 -6.02 27.30 -0.93
CA ASN A 244 -6.81 27.30 -2.16
C ASN A 244 -7.49 28.66 -2.43
N ALA A 245 -7.57 29.53 -1.42
CA ALA A 245 -8.01 30.91 -1.58
C ALA A 245 -6.90 31.84 -2.10
N ALA A 246 -5.63 31.41 -2.07
CA ALA A 246 -4.50 32.24 -2.51
C ALA A 246 -4.18 32.12 -4.02
N GLY A 247 -4.92 31.31 -4.79
CA GLY A 247 -4.64 31.07 -6.22
C GLY A 247 -5.84 31.05 -7.19
N GLY A 248 -7.05 31.34 -6.71
CA GLY A 248 -8.21 31.63 -7.58
C GLY A 248 -8.77 30.49 -8.43
N ILE A 249 -8.49 29.21 -8.12
CA ILE A 249 -9.00 28.07 -8.90
C ILE A 249 -10.35 27.61 -8.35
N THR A 250 -11.41 27.68 -9.17
CA THR A 250 -12.76 27.21 -8.85
C THR A 250 -13.25 26.19 -9.88
N SER A 251 -14.31 25.44 -9.55
CA SER A 251 -14.91 24.45 -10.46
C SER A 251 -16.42 24.62 -10.49
N ARG A 252 -17.04 24.50 -11.67
CA ARG A 252 -18.50 24.52 -11.84
C ARG A 252 -18.95 23.58 -12.96
N LEU A 253 -20.26 23.35 -13.07
CA LEU A 253 -20.81 22.67 -14.24
C LEU A 253 -20.60 23.55 -15.49
N ALA A 254 -20.29 22.89 -16.60
CA ALA A 254 -20.19 23.51 -17.90
C ALA A 254 -21.57 23.92 -18.43
N THR A 255 -21.60 25.02 -19.15
CA THR A 255 -22.76 25.53 -19.90
C THR A 255 -22.43 25.54 -21.39
N ALA A 256 -23.42 25.76 -22.25
CA ALA A 256 -23.18 25.90 -23.69
C ALA A 256 -22.18 27.02 -24.03
N ALA A 257 -22.10 28.08 -23.20
CA ALA A 257 -21.16 29.17 -23.36
C ALA A 257 -19.69 28.77 -23.14
N ASP A 258 -19.44 27.62 -22.48
CA ASP A 258 -18.09 27.11 -22.24
C ASP A 258 -17.53 26.32 -23.44
N ALA A 259 -18.37 26.01 -24.43
CA ALA A 259 -17.98 25.16 -25.55
C ALA A 259 -16.73 25.67 -26.30
N PRO A 260 -16.58 26.97 -26.63
CA PRO A 260 -15.36 27.45 -27.30
C PRO A 260 -14.08 27.20 -26.50
N PHE A 261 -14.12 27.33 -25.17
CA PHE A 261 -12.97 27.11 -24.30
C PHE A 261 -12.63 25.62 -24.16
N ILE A 262 -13.65 24.77 -24.00
CA ILE A 262 -13.48 23.32 -23.98
C ILE A 262 -12.91 22.83 -25.31
N THR A 263 -13.41 23.34 -26.44
CA THR A 263 -12.90 23.04 -27.78
C THR A 263 -11.43 23.38 -27.91
N ALA A 264 -11.02 24.59 -27.50
CA ALA A 264 -9.61 25.00 -27.58
C ALA A 264 -8.71 24.05 -26.76
N ILE A 265 -9.09 23.75 -25.52
CA ILE A 265 -8.34 22.84 -24.64
C ILE A 265 -8.30 21.41 -25.19
N TYR A 266 -9.41 20.93 -25.77
CA TYR A 266 -9.46 19.57 -26.31
C TYR A 266 -8.62 19.45 -27.59
N ASN A 267 -8.67 20.45 -28.46
CA ASN A 267 -7.88 20.49 -29.69
C ASN A 267 -6.37 20.59 -29.40
N ASP A 268 -5.95 21.25 -28.31
CA ASP A 268 -4.57 21.16 -27.82
C ASP A 268 -4.19 19.71 -27.49
N GLY A 269 -5.08 18.96 -26.83
CA GLY A 269 -4.86 17.54 -26.51
C GLY A 269 -4.80 16.62 -27.74
N ILE A 270 -5.63 16.90 -28.76
CA ILE A 270 -5.61 16.22 -30.06
C ILE A 270 -4.30 16.52 -30.79
N ALA A 271 -3.87 17.79 -30.79
CA ALA A 271 -2.62 18.20 -31.42
C ALA A 271 -1.38 17.58 -30.74
N ASP A 272 -1.40 17.44 -29.41
CA ASP A 272 -0.27 16.91 -28.64
C ASP A 272 -0.09 15.38 -28.81
N ARG A 273 -1.11 14.64 -29.24
CA ARG A 273 -1.05 13.18 -29.49
C ARG A 273 -0.70 12.32 -28.25
N VAL A 274 -0.90 12.85 -27.04
CA VAL A 274 -0.54 12.17 -25.77
C VAL A 274 -1.74 11.81 -24.88
N ALA A 275 -2.96 12.12 -25.28
CA ALA A 275 -4.14 11.97 -24.42
C ALA A 275 -5.37 11.35 -25.10
N THR A 276 -5.42 11.30 -26.43
CA THR A 276 -6.58 10.79 -27.18
C THR A 276 -6.15 10.11 -28.46
N PHE A 277 -6.99 9.19 -28.94
CA PHE A 277 -6.89 8.60 -30.28
C PHE A 277 -7.55 9.47 -31.35
N GLU A 278 -8.29 10.52 -30.97
CA GLU A 278 -8.86 11.46 -31.92
C GLU A 278 -7.74 12.22 -32.65
N THR A 279 -7.86 12.33 -33.97
CA THR A 279 -6.89 13.01 -34.84
C THR A 279 -7.47 14.23 -35.53
N VAL A 280 -8.79 14.40 -35.49
CA VAL A 280 -9.52 15.48 -36.17
C VAL A 280 -9.94 16.50 -35.12
N PRO A 281 -9.53 17.78 -35.25
CA PRO A 281 -9.99 18.84 -34.35
C PRO A 281 -11.52 18.95 -34.31
N ARG A 282 -12.06 19.23 -33.13
CA ARG A 282 -13.48 19.48 -32.91
C ARG A 282 -13.83 20.95 -33.13
N THR A 283 -15.07 21.24 -33.51
CA THR A 283 -15.60 22.61 -33.55
C THR A 283 -16.32 22.97 -32.24
N ALA A 284 -16.58 24.26 -32.01
CA ALA A 284 -17.33 24.72 -30.84
C ALA A 284 -18.78 24.22 -30.85
N GLU A 285 -19.39 24.15 -32.04
CA GLU A 285 -20.76 23.67 -32.24
C GLU A 285 -20.87 22.18 -31.89
N GLN A 286 -19.87 21.37 -32.25
CA GLN A 286 -19.82 19.95 -31.89
C GLN A 286 -19.72 19.76 -30.37
N ILE A 287 -18.90 20.55 -29.69
CA ILE A 287 -18.79 20.49 -28.23
C ILE A 287 -20.06 21.00 -27.56
N ALA A 288 -20.67 22.07 -28.06
CA ALA A 288 -21.94 22.57 -27.54
C ALA A 288 -23.06 21.51 -27.67
N ALA A 289 -23.16 20.83 -28.82
CA ALA A 289 -24.09 19.73 -29.02
C ALA A 289 -23.83 18.57 -28.03
N LEU A 290 -22.56 18.21 -27.81
CA LEU A 290 -22.18 17.17 -26.86
C LEU A 290 -22.55 17.52 -25.41
N LEU A 291 -22.39 18.79 -25.01
CA LEU A 291 -22.79 19.26 -23.67
C LEU A 291 -24.31 19.13 -23.48
N VAL A 292 -25.10 19.44 -24.52
CA VAL A 292 -26.57 19.28 -24.50
C VAL A 292 -26.96 17.81 -24.46
N GLU A 293 -26.36 16.97 -25.31
CA GLU A 293 -26.64 15.53 -25.39
C GLU A 293 -26.38 14.82 -24.06
N LYS A 294 -25.27 15.15 -23.39
CA LYS A 294 -24.92 14.59 -22.08
C LYS A 294 -25.92 14.95 -20.99
N GLY A 295 -26.51 16.14 -21.08
CA GLY A 295 -27.50 16.67 -20.15
C GLY A 295 -27.08 16.58 -18.67
N ASP A 296 -28.08 16.51 -17.79
CA ASP A 296 -27.84 16.41 -16.35
C ASP A 296 -27.34 15.03 -15.90
N ARG A 297 -27.52 13.99 -16.74
CA ARG A 297 -27.07 12.64 -16.39
C ARG A 297 -25.54 12.52 -16.43
N TYR A 298 -24.88 13.15 -17.40
CA TYR A 298 -23.43 13.05 -17.61
C TYR A 298 -22.76 14.44 -17.68
N PRO A 299 -22.93 15.30 -16.67
CA PRO A 299 -22.54 16.69 -16.78
C PRO A 299 -21.02 16.83 -16.94
N THR A 300 -20.61 17.80 -17.74
CA THR A 300 -19.19 18.19 -17.85
C THR A 300 -18.90 19.27 -16.80
N VAL A 301 -17.73 19.21 -16.18
CA VAL A 301 -17.24 20.23 -15.25
C VAL A 301 -16.14 21.05 -15.92
N VAL A 302 -16.13 22.35 -15.67
CA VAL A 302 -15.04 23.27 -16.04
C VAL A 302 -14.35 23.76 -14.79
N VAL A 303 -13.06 24.03 -14.92
CA VAL A 303 -12.20 24.63 -13.91
C VAL A 303 -11.81 26.02 -14.39
N GLU A 304 -12.05 27.01 -13.55
CA GLU A 304 -11.75 28.41 -13.83
C GLU A 304 -10.58 28.90 -12.98
N ARG A 305 -9.79 29.79 -13.56
CA ARG A 305 -8.77 30.58 -12.87
C ARG A 305 -8.78 31.98 -13.43
N ASP A 306 -8.84 33.00 -12.57
CA ASP A 306 -8.88 34.40 -12.97
C ASP A 306 -9.98 34.70 -14.02
N GLY A 307 -11.16 34.08 -13.83
CA GLY A 307 -12.33 34.23 -14.72
C GLY A 307 -12.22 33.53 -16.07
N ARG A 308 -11.20 32.68 -16.30
CA ARG A 308 -11.01 31.92 -17.55
C ARG A 308 -11.08 30.43 -17.30
N VAL A 309 -11.73 29.69 -18.20
CA VAL A 309 -11.72 28.23 -18.19
C VAL A 309 -10.32 27.73 -18.57
N VAL A 310 -9.68 27.03 -17.64
CA VAL A 310 -8.30 26.52 -17.76
C VAL A 310 -8.22 24.99 -17.77
N GLY A 311 -9.33 24.31 -17.51
CA GLY A 311 -9.41 22.86 -17.59
C GLY A 311 -10.86 22.39 -17.59
N TRP A 312 -11.08 21.14 -17.98
CA TRP A 312 -12.40 20.52 -17.93
C TRP A 312 -12.26 19.02 -17.71
N ALA A 313 -13.31 18.42 -17.15
CA ALA A 313 -13.47 16.98 -17.09
C ALA A 313 -14.91 16.60 -17.40
N GLY A 314 -15.10 15.50 -18.10
CA GLY A 314 -16.43 14.98 -18.40
C GLY A 314 -16.38 13.46 -18.51
N ALA A 315 -17.52 12.83 -18.33
CA ALA A 315 -17.65 11.38 -18.50
C ALA A 315 -18.84 11.03 -19.38
N GLY A 316 -18.88 9.77 -19.82
CA GLY A 316 -19.99 9.15 -20.54
C GLY A 316 -20.23 7.72 -20.06
N PRO A 317 -21.26 7.04 -20.58
CA PRO A 317 -21.55 5.65 -20.24
C PRO A 317 -20.36 4.74 -20.59
N TYR A 318 -20.01 3.81 -19.70
CA TYR A 318 -18.92 2.86 -19.96
C TYR A 318 -19.31 1.81 -21.02
N ARG A 319 -20.52 1.25 -20.91
CA ARG A 319 -21.10 0.24 -21.83
C ARG A 319 -22.63 0.24 -21.72
N ASP A 320 -23.32 -0.17 -22.78
CA ASP A 320 -24.79 -0.11 -22.87
C ASP A 320 -25.54 -1.15 -22.03
N ARG A 321 -24.84 -2.16 -21.51
CA ARG A 321 -25.48 -3.21 -20.68
C ARG A 321 -25.90 -2.62 -19.33
N ALA A 322 -27.13 -2.89 -18.90
CA ALA A 322 -27.70 -2.41 -17.64
C ALA A 322 -26.82 -2.66 -16.40
N ALA A 323 -26.05 -3.76 -16.38
CA ALA A 323 -25.09 -4.06 -15.32
C ALA A 323 -24.00 -2.98 -15.12
N TYR A 324 -23.79 -2.09 -16.10
CA TYR A 324 -22.81 -1.01 -16.06
C TYR A 324 -23.42 0.38 -15.92
N ALA A 325 -24.72 0.49 -15.59
CA ALA A 325 -25.46 1.77 -15.58
C ALA A 325 -24.90 2.84 -14.62
N GLY A 326 -24.15 2.45 -13.59
CA GLY A 326 -23.45 3.36 -12.68
C GLY A 326 -21.92 3.37 -12.83
N VAL A 327 -21.41 2.85 -13.95
CA VAL A 327 -20.00 2.94 -14.33
C VAL A 327 -19.85 3.94 -15.48
N VAL A 328 -18.97 4.91 -15.31
CA VAL A 328 -18.69 5.93 -16.33
C VAL A 328 -17.23 5.94 -16.75
N GLU A 329 -16.98 6.23 -18.01
CA GLU A 329 -15.64 6.47 -18.52
C GLU A 329 -15.42 7.97 -18.70
N HIS A 330 -14.34 8.49 -18.14
CA HIS A 330 -14.07 9.92 -18.14
C HIS A 330 -12.85 10.33 -18.96
N SER A 331 -12.81 11.62 -19.25
CA SER A 331 -11.69 12.34 -19.83
C SER A 331 -11.46 13.63 -19.06
N VAL A 332 -10.20 14.05 -18.96
CA VAL A 332 -9.78 15.29 -18.31
C VAL A 332 -8.71 15.98 -19.15
N TYR A 333 -8.84 17.28 -19.34
CA TYR A 333 -7.89 18.11 -20.08
C TYR A 333 -7.63 19.42 -19.38
N VAL A 334 -6.41 19.93 -19.52
CA VAL A 334 -5.94 21.18 -18.95
C VAL A 334 -5.26 21.99 -20.05
N ALA A 335 -5.57 23.27 -20.12
CA ALA A 335 -4.95 24.20 -21.05
C ALA A 335 -3.42 24.17 -20.88
N ARG A 336 -2.65 24.27 -21.98
CA ARG A 336 -1.17 24.21 -21.92
C ARG A 336 -0.57 25.20 -20.91
N ALA A 337 -1.09 26.43 -20.89
CA ALA A 337 -0.65 27.50 -19.99
C ALA A 337 -1.01 27.28 -18.50
N ALA A 338 -1.87 26.30 -18.20
CA ALA A 338 -2.33 25.98 -16.85
C ALA A 338 -1.92 24.58 -16.38
N ARG A 339 -0.98 23.93 -17.09
CA ARG A 339 -0.37 22.69 -16.61
C ARG A 339 0.41 22.95 -15.33
N ASP A 340 0.51 21.92 -14.48
CA ASP A 340 1.15 21.99 -13.16
C ASP A 340 0.57 23.04 -12.19
N SER A 341 -0.59 23.61 -12.48
CA SER A 341 -1.25 24.62 -11.64
C SER A 341 -2.27 24.03 -10.65
N GLY A 342 -2.45 22.71 -10.64
CA GLY A 342 -3.52 22.04 -9.88
C GLY A 342 -4.88 21.96 -10.60
N ALA A 343 -5.04 22.55 -11.79
CA ALA A 343 -6.31 22.54 -12.53
C ALA A 343 -6.83 21.13 -12.86
N GLY A 344 -5.94 20.20 -13.23
CA GLY A 344 -6.34 18.80 -13.51
C GLY A 344 -6.88 18.08 -12.28
N ARG A 345 -6.28 18.33 -11.11
CA ARG A 345 -6.76 17.80 -9.82
C ARG A 345 -8.12 18.39 -9.48
N ALA A 346 -8.28 19.70 -9.63
CA ALA A 346 -9.56 20.38 -9.41
C ALA A 346 -10.67 19.82 -10.31
N ALA A 347 -10.37 19.54 -11.58
CA ALA A 347 -11.31 18.98 -12.54
C ALA A 347 -11.75 17.56 -12.14
N LEU A 348 -10.79 16.68 -11.81
CA LEU A 348 -11.06 15.30 -11.39
C LEU A 348 -11.82 15.23 -10.07
N ASP A 349 -11.42 16.02 -9.06
CA ASP A 349 -12.12 16.06 -7.78
C ASP A 349 -13.56 16.54 -7.94
N ALA A 350 -13.78 17.60 -8.75
CA ALA A 350 -15.10 18.11 -9.06
C ALA A 350 -15.95 17.06 -9.79
N LEU A 351 -15.39 16.38 -10.80
CA LEU A 351 -16.06 15.31 -11.53
C LEU A 351 -16.49 14.17 -10.59
N CYS A 352 -15.57 13.69 -9.75
CA CYS A 352 -15.86 12.59 -8.81
C CYS A 352 -16.99 12.96 -7.84
N ARG A 353 -17.00 14.18 -7.30
CA ARG A 353 -18.08 14.68 -6.44
C ARG A 353 -19.43 14.71 -7.19
N VAL A 354 -19.45 15.34 -8.35
CA VAL A 354 -20.67 15.54 -9.17
C VAL A 354 -21.29 14.20 -9.60
N TYR A 355 -20.47 13.20 -9.90
CA TYR A 355 -20.94 11.87 -10.31
C TYR A 355 -21.35 11.01 -9.10
N ALA A 356 -20.67 11.13 -7.95
CA ALA A 356 -21.10 10.46 -6.73
C ALA A 356 -22.50 10.96 -6.30
N GLU A 357 -22.74 12.26 -6.36
CA GLU A 357 -24.05 12.88 -6.07
C GLU A 357 -25.17 12.41 -7.03
N ARG A 358 -24.82 11.95 -8.23
CA ARG A 358 -25.75 11.41 -9.25
C ARG A 358 -25.91 9.89 -9.19
N GLY A 359 -25.38 9.25 -8.15
CA GLY A 359 -25.55 7.81 -7.90
C GLY A 359 -24.67 6.91 -8.77
N PHE A 360 -23.59 7.44 -9.36
CA PHE A 360 -22.58 6.59 -9.99
C PHE A 360 -21.66 6.00 -8.91
N TRP A 361 -21.31 4.72 -9.03
CA TRP A 361 -20.46 4.01 -8.06
C TRP A 361 -19.02 3.85 -8.54
N LYS A 362 -18.73 4.08 -9.83
CA LYS A 362 -17.39 3.87 -10.40
C LYS A 362 -17.08 4.78 -11.57
N ILE A 363 -15.87 5.35 -11.57
CA ILE A 363 -15.27 6.06 -12.71
C ILE A 363 -14.07 5.26 -13.21
N VAL A 364 -13.96 5.09 -14.53
CA VAL A 364 -12.80 4.50 -15.20
C VAL A 364 -12.20 5.45 -16.23
N SER A 365 -10.96 5.20 -16.63
CA SER A 365 -10.37 5.81 -17.82
C SER A 365 -9.24 4.96 -18.40
N ARG A 366 -8.75 5.38 -19.56
CA ARG A 366 -7.65 4.80 -20.31
C ARG A 366 -6.66 5.90 -20.62
N ILE A 367 -5.44 5.76 -20.10
CA ILE A 367 -4.39 6.78 -20.19
C ILE A 367 -3.22 6.19 -20.96
N PHE A 368 -2.65 6.94 -21.91
CA PHE A 368 -1.42 6.51 -22.58
C PHE A 368 -0.27 6.39 -21.56
N PRO A 369 0.50 5.29 -21.56
CA PRO A 369 1.60 5.09 -20.61
C PRO A 369 2.61 6.24 -20.57
N GLU A 370 2.82 6.91 -21.71
CA GLU A 370 3.74 8.04 -21.85
C GLU A 370 3.26 9.30 -21.13
N ASN A 371 1.95 9.39 -20.83
CA ASN A 371 1.35 10.53 -20.13
C ASN A 371 1.49 10.38 -18.61
N ALA A 372 2.73 10.42 -18.14
CA ALA A 372 3.07 10.30 -16.72
C ALA A 372 2.38 11.36 -15.84
N ALA A 373 2.17 12.58 -16.36
CA ALA A 373 1.46 13.64 -15.65
C ALA A 373 -0.01 13.28 -15.40
N SER A 374 -0.69 12.72 -16.41
CA SER A 374 -2.07 12.24 -16.25
C SER A 374 -2.15 11.09 -15.25
N LEU A 375 -1.24 10.11 -15.34
CA LEU A 375 -1.19 9.00 -14.36
C LEU A 375 -1.00 9.51 -12.92
N ALA A 376 -0.06 10.43 -12.72
CA ALA A 376 0.22 11.01 -11.40
C ALA A 376 -0.96 11.82 -10.84
N VAL A 377 -1.68 12.59 -11.66
CA VAL A 377 -2.85 13.33 -11.17
C VAL A 377 -4.03 12.41 -10.84
N HIS A 378 -4.25 11.35 -11.63
CA HIS A 378 -5.27 10.34 -11.34
C HIS A 378 -4.97 9.63 -10.01
N GLU A 379 -3.74 9.19 -9.80
CA GLU A 379 -3.32 8.57 -8.54
C GLU A 379 -3.56 9.50 -7.34
N ARG A 380 -3.18 10.78 -7.43
CA ARG A 380 -3.45 11.80 -6.39
C ARG A 380 -4.93 12.05 -6.15
N CYS A 381 -5.78 11.81 -7.14
CA CYS A 381 -7.23 11.85 -7.03
C CYS A 381 -7.82 10.51 -6.59
N GLY A 382 -7.02 9.55 -6.11
CA GLY A 382 -7.52 8.28 -5.56
C GLY A 382 -7.93 7.26 -6.62
N PHE A 383 -7.51 7.43 -7.88
CA PHE A 383 -7.61 6.37 -8.87
C PHE A 383 -6.47 5.36 -8.66
N ARG A 384 -6.75 4.08 -8.90
CA ARG A 384 -5.76 3.00 -8.91
C ARG A 384 -5.59 2.46 -10.33
N VAL A 385 -4.40 1.97 -10.64
CA VAL A 385 -4.15 1.21 -11.87
C VAL A 385 -4.78 -0.18 -11.76
N VAL A 386 -5.51 -0.59 -12.79
CA VAL A 386 -6.15 -1.90 -12.91
C VAL A 386 -5.35 -2.84 -13.80
N GLY A 387 -4.72 -2.30 -14.85
CA GLY A 387 -3.95 -3.08 -15.80
C GLY A 387 -3.57 -2.26 -17.03
N VAL A 388 -3.00 -2.93 -18.03
CA VAL A 388 -2.60 -2.31 -19.30
C VAL A 388 -3.23 -3.07 -20.45
N TYR A 389 -3.99 -2.38 -21.29
CA TYR A 389 -4.34 -2.88 -22.61
C TYR A 389 -3.15 -2.69 -23.54
N ARG A 390 -2.63 -3.81 -24.06
CA ARG A 390 -1.56 -3.78 -25.06
C ARG A 390 -2.14 -3.64 -26.46
N ARG A 391 -1.57 -2.75 -27.28
CA ARG A 391 -2.00 -2.46 -28.65
C ARG A 391 -3.51 -2.15 -28.71
N HIS A 392 -3.96 -1.28 -27.81
CA HIS A 392 -5.39 -0.96 -27.62
C HIS A 392 -5.99 -0.19 -28.80
N GLY A 393 -5.21 0.68 -29.43
CA GLY A 393 -5.64 1.44 -30.61
C GLY A 393 -4.46 1.88 -31.47
N LYS A 394 -4.74 2.28 -32.72
CA LYS A 394 -3.74 2.87 -33.62
C LYS A 394 -3.87 4.39 -33.62
N LEU A 395 -2.75 5.08 -33.44
CA LEU A 395 -2.61 6.52 -33.61
C LEU A 395 -1.45 6.77 -34.58
N ASP A 396 -1.73 7.44 -35.70
CA ASP A 396 -0.76 7.71 -36.78
C ASP A 396 -0.03 6.45 -37.28
N GLY A 397 -0.79 5.35 -37.42
CA GLY A 397 -0.27 4.06 -37.89
C GLY A 397 0.45 3.23 -36.81
N ALA A 398 0.79 3.81 -35.67
CA ALA A 398 1.44 3.11 -34.55
C ALA A 398 0.42 2.58 -33.53
N TRP A 399 0.62 1.35 -33.07
CA TRP A 399 -0.15 0.80 -31.95
C TRP A 399 0.24 1.48 -30.64
N ARG A 400 -0.75 1.87 -29.84
CA ARG A 400 -0.58 2.43 -28.50
C ARG A 400 -1.20 1.53 -27.45
N ASP A 401 -0.50 1.41 -26.33
CA ASP A 401 -1.01 0.78 -25.13
C ASP A 401 -1.84 1.79 -24.32
N CYS A 402 -2.70 1.30 -23.44
CA CYS A 402 -3.47 2.14 -22.51
C CYS A 402 -3.41 1.56 -21.11
N VAL A 403 -2.95 2.36 -20.14
CA VAL A 403 -3.10 2.08 -18.71
C VAL A 403 -4.56 2.32 -18.32
N ILE A 404 -5.18 1.31 -17.74
CA ILE A 404 -6.55 1.39 -17.24
C ILE A 404 -6.50 1.84 -15.79
N VAL A 405 -7.24 2.89 -15.48
CA VAL A 405 -7.40 3.38 -14.11
C VAL A 405 -8.85 3.33 -13.69
N GLU A 406 -9.08 3.14 -12.39
CA GLU A 406 -10.41 3.20 -11.82
C GLU A 406 -10.43 3.93 -10.48
N ARG A 407 -11.56 4.52 -10.15
CA ARG A 407 -11.90 5.02 -8.82
C ARG A 407 -13.31 4.55 -8.46
N LEU A 408 -13.45 3.98 -7.27
CA LEU A 408 -14.76 3.72 -6.67
C LEU A 408 -15.25 5.01 -6.02
N LEU A 409 -16.53 5.34 -6.24
CA LEU A 409 -17.18 6.54 -5.69
C LEU A 409 -18.00 6.24 -4.43
N ASP A 410 -18.13 4.97 -4.08
CA ASP A 410 -18.95 4.52 -2.95
C ASP A 410 -18.47 5.10 -1.61
N ARG A 411 -19.46 5.47 -0.80
CA ARG A 411 -19.34 5.60 0.66
C ARG A 411 -19.69 4.24 1.28
N GLY A 412 -18.78 3.28 1.18
CA GLY A 412 -18.98 1.92 1.69
C GLY A 412 -17.68 1.16 1.76
#